data_AF-A0A957NL93-F1
#
_entry.id   AF-A0A957NL93-F1
#
_cell.length_a   1.000
_cell.length_b   1.000
_cell.length_c   1.000
_cell.angle_alpha   90.00
_cell.angle_beta   90.00
_cell.angle_gamma   90.00
#
_symmetry.space_group_name_H-M   'P 1'
#
loop_
_entity.id
_entity.type
_entity.pdbx_description
1 polymer ?
#
loop_
_entity_poly.entity_id
_entity_poly.type
_entity_poly.pdbx_seq_one_letter_code
_entity_poly.pdbx_strand_id
1 'polypeptide(L)'
;MTQPLPLPPDFNPQTNLIQKTTEFGIFHESRRGARLAADLIANGTPTDLHLAQQVLDAVLACQEHDPRDPHCGNFYWMAEDRHVEDLNAVEFNLESLIPMMIRHRDRLSSSYQERVLAAIRLGLNEIARLDVLVAYTNI
;
A
#
# COMPACT_ATOMS: atom_id res chain seq x y z
N MET A 1 -16.24 3.65 -23.80
CA MET A 1 -15.57 2.54 -23.08
C MET A 1 -14.29 3.10 -22.49
N THR A 2 -14.09 2.97 -21.19
CA THR A 2 -12.83 3.36 -20.53
C THR A 2 -11.75 2.36 -20.95
N GLN A 3 -10.59 2.84 -21.36
CA GLN A 3 -9.43 1.98 -21.68
C GLN A 3 -8.67 1.66 -20.39
N PRO A 4 -7.94 0.52 -20.33
CA PRO A 4 -7.05 0.22 -19.21
C PRO A 4 -6.04 1.35 -18.97
N LEU A 5 -5.65 1.56 -17.72
CA LEU A 5 -4.66 2.58 -17.41
C LEU A 5 -3.28 2.18 -17.95
N PRO A 6 -2.52 3.12 -18.55
CA PRO A 6 -1.13 2.87 -18.85
C PRO A 6 -0.37 2.67 -17.54
N LEU A 7 0.44 1.61 -17.48
CA LEU A 7 1.25 1.33 -16.30
C LEU A 7 2.47 2.27 -16.25
N PRO A 8 2.94 2.63 -15.05
CA PRO A 8 4.20 3.33 -14.89
C PRO A 8 5.34 2.57 -15.60
N PRO A 9 6.31 3.26 -16.22
CA PRO A 9 7.43 2.62 -16.93
C PRO A 9 8.32 1.77 -16.01
N ASP A 10 8.26 2.04 -14.71
CA ASP A 10 8.95 1.36 -13.63
C ASP A 10 8.07 0.33 -12.92
N PHE A 11 6.90 -0.02 -13.44
CA PHE A 11 6.11 -1.13 -12.92
C PHE A 11 6.82 -2.47 -13.15
N ASN A 12 6.95 -3.26 -12.09
CA ASN A 12 7.56 -4.59 -12.13
C ASN A 12 6.45 -5.67 -12.06
N PRO A 13 6.19 -6.41 -13.15
CA PRO A 13 5.14 -7.44 -13.18
C PRO A 13 5.46 -8.69 -12.35
N GLN A 14 6.71 -8.90 -11.94
CA GLN A 14 7.10 -10.02 -11.08
C GLN A 14 6.72 -9.77 -9.62
N THR A 15 6.74 -8.50 -9.18
CA THR A 15 6.43 -8.12 -7.79
C THR A 15 5.09 -7.39 -7.65
N ASN A 16 4.48 -6.97 -8.78
CA ASN A 16 3.28 -6.14 -8.84
C ASN A 16 3.42 -4.80 -8.11
N LEU A 17 4.64 -4.30 -7.98
CA LEU A 17 4.96 -3.02 -7.37
C LEU A 17 5.80 -2.17 -8.30
N ILE A 18 5.95 -0.90 -7.91
CA ILE A 18 6.73 0.04 -8.70
C ILE A 18 8.18 0.00 -8.21
N GLN A 19 9.08 -0.32 -9.13
CA GLN A 19 10.50 -0.48 -8.84
C GLN A 19 11.20 0.89 -8.71
N LYS A 20 12.27 0.88 -7.94
CA LYS A 20 13.21 1.99 -7.78
C LYS A 20 14.62 1.45 -7.82
N THR A 21 15.38 1.90 -8.81
CA THR A 21 16.80 1.57 -8.93
C THR A 21 17.62 2.56 -8.11
N THR A 22 18.45 2.04 -7.22
CA THR A 22 19.41 2.80 -6.41
C THR A 22 20.83 2.27 -6.66
N GLU A 23 21.83 2.87 -6.05
CA GLU A 23 23.21 2.33 -6.06
C GLU A 23 23.33 0.98 -5.34
N PHE A 24 22.35 0.63 -4.50
CA PHE A 24 22.34 -0.60 -3.70
C PHE A 24 21.50 -1.73 -4.30
N GLY A 25 20.78 -1.48 -5.40
CA GLY A 25 19.97 -2.49 -6.07
C GLY A 25 18.62 -1.97 -6.56
N ILE A 26 17.69 -2.91 -6.78
CA ILE A 26 16.32 -2.65 -7.18
C ILE A 26 15.42 -2.93 -5.98
N PHE A 27 14.58 -1.96 -5.64
CA PHE A 27 13.65 -2.00 -4.51
C PHE A 27 12.23 -1.65 -4.97
N HIS A 28 11.21 -1.97 -4.17
CA HIS A 28 9.81 -1.74 -4.56
C HIS A 28 9.03 -0.95 -3.51
N GLU A 29 8.58 0.26 -3.85
CA GLU A 29 7.93 1.17 -2.89
C GLU A 29 6.47 0.78 -2.61
N SER A 30 6.15 0.45 -1.35
CA SER A 30 4.79 0.05 -0.92
C SER A 30 3.76 1.16 -1.18
N ARG A 31 4.09 2.40 -0.79
CA ARG A 31 3.23 3.60 -0.96
C ARG A 31 2.84 3.85 -2.41
N ARG A 32 3.77 3.65 -3.37
CA ARG A 32 3.49 3.82 -4.80
C ARG A 32 2.59 2.70 -5.29
N GLY A 33 2.76 1.48 -4.74
CA GLY A 33 1.84 0.38 -4.95
C GLY A 33 0.42 0.70 -4.48
N ALA A 34 0.28 1.23 -3.25
CA ALA A 34 -1.02 1.62 -2.71
C ALA A 34 -1.72 2.67 -3.59
N ARG A 35 -0.95 3.64 -4.09
CA ARG A 35 -1.47 4.64 -5.03
C ARG A 35 -1.88 4.04 -6.36
N LEU A 36 -1.05 3.17 -6.95
CA LEU A 36 -1.37 2.50 -8.21
C LEU A 36 -2.64 1.62 -8.08
N ALA A 37 -2.78 0.87 -6.99
CA ALA A 37 -3.99 0.09 -6.71
C ALA A 37 -5.23 1.00 -6.67
N ALA A 38 -5.15 2.13 -5.98
CA ALA A 38 -6.25 3.10 -5.91
C ALA A 38 -6.62 3.66 -7.29
N ASP A 39 -5.62 4.02 -8.11
CA ASP A 39 -5.84 4.56 -9.46
C ASP A 39 -6.45 3.50 -10.40
N LEU A 40 -5.98 2.25 -10.35
CA LEU A 40 -6.54 1.11 -11.10
C LEU A 40 -8.01 0.83 -10.73
N ILE A 41 -8.30 0.80 -9.43
CA ILE A 41 -9.67 0.61 -8.93
C ILE A 41 -10.58 1.78 -9.34
N ALA A 42 -10.06 3.00 -9.31
CA ALA A 42 -10.78 4.19 -9.76
C ALA A 42 -11.05 4.20 -11.27
N ASN A 43 -10.20 3.59 -12.10
CA ASN A 43 -10.47 3.43 -13.53
C ASN A 43 -11.50 2.32 -13.80
N GLY A 44 -11.37 1.18 -13.12
CA GLY A 44 -12.43 0.17 -13.01
C GLY A 44 -12.68 -0.68 -14.25
N THR A 45 -11.77 -0.73 -15.22
CA THR A 45 -11.89 -1.73 -16.30
C THR A 45 -11.62 -3.13 -15.76
N PRO A 46 -12.13 -4.20 -16.39
CA PRO A 46 -11.85 -5.57 -15.93
C PRO A 46 -10.35 -5.88 -15.82
N THR A 47 -9.53 -5.35 -16.74
CA THR A 47 -8.07 -5.49 -16.71
C THR A 47 -7.46 -4.76 -15.50
N ASP A 48 -7.88 -3.53 -15.24
CA ASP A 48 -7.35 -2.76 -14.11
C ASP A 48 -7.77 -3.37 -12.78
N LEU A 49 -9.01 -3.84 -12.65
CA LEU A 49 -9.50 -4.48 -11.43
C LEU A 49 -8.76 -5.79 -11.13
N HIS A 50 -8.44 -6.57 -12.17
CA HIS A 50 -7.62 -7.76 -12.01
C HIS A 50 -6.21 -7.41 -11.53
N LEU A 51 -5.56 -6.44 -12.17
CA LEU A 51 -4.23 -6.00 -11.77
C LEU A 51 -4.23 -5.37 -10.38
N ALA A 52 -5.23 -4.57 -10.04
CA ALA A 52 -5.35 -3.93 -8.74
C ALA A 52 -5.38 -4.94 -7.59
N GLN A 53 -6.00 -6.11 -7.79
CA GLN A 53 -5.98 -7.18 -6.80
C GLN A 53 -4.55 -7.69 -6.55
N GLN A 54 -3.77 -7.88 -7.61
CA GLN A 54 -2.37 -8.31 -7.51
C GLN A 54 -1.49 -7.25 -6.84
N VAL A 55 -1.70 -5.97 -7.17
CA VAL A 55 -1.00 -4.85 -6.54
C VAL A 55 -1.39 -4.74 -5.05
N LEU A 56 -2.69 -4.85 -4.72
CA LEU A 56 -3.15 -4.86 -3.33
C LEU A 56 -2.53 -6.01 -2.53
N ASP A 57 -2.43 -7.21 -3.11
CA ASP A 57 -1.78 -8.34 -2.43
C ASP A 57 -0.33 -8.02 -2.09
N ALA A 58 0.42 -7.41 -3.01
CA ALA A 58 1.81 -7.03 -2.77
C ALA A 58 1.94 -5.89 -1.74
N VAL A 59 1.07 -4.88 -1.80
CA VAL A 59 1.04 -3.78 -0.82
C VAL A 59 0.72 -4.29 0.58
N LEU A 60 -0.31 -5.13 0.71
CA LEU A 60 -0.72 -5.66 2.01
C LEU A 60 0.33 -6.61 2.60
N ALA A 61 1.11 -7.30 1.76
CA ALA A 61 2.24 -8.10 2.22
C ALA A 61 3.38 -7.27 2.83
N CYS A 62 3.41 -5.95 2.58
CA CYS A 62 4.36 -5.03 3.19
C CYS A 62 3.91 -4.51 4.56
N GLN A 63 2.74 -4.92 5.09
CA GLN A 63 2.28 -4.51 6.41
C GLN A 63 2.90 -5.40 7.49
N GLU A 64 3.44 -4.79 8.55
CA GLU A 64 3.93 -5.51 9.72
C GLU A 64 2.75 -6.07 10.53
N HIS A 65 2.77 -7.37 10.81
CA HIS A 65 1.68 -8.11 11.44
C HIS A 65 2.07 -8.81 12.74
N ASP A 66 3.36 -8.87 13.09
CA ASP A 66 3.81 -9.46 14.35
C ASP A 66 3.36 -8.55 15.52
N PRO A 67 2.47 -9.02 16.41
CA PRO A 67 2.00 -8.22 17.54
C PRO A 67 3.10 -7.93 18.58
N ARG A 68 4.28 -8.53 18.43
CA ARG A 68 5.46 -8.27 19.27
C ARG A 68 6.35 -7.17 18.69
N ASP A 69 6.17 -6.83 17.42
CA ASP A 69 6.88 -5.71 16.82
C ASP A 69 6.30 -4.39 17.37
N PRO A 70 7.13 -3.44 17.83
CA PRO A 70 6.64 -2.15 18.34
C PRO A 70 5.82 -1.38 17.30
N HIS A 71 6.06 -1.64 16.02
CA HIS A 71 5.40 -1.01 14.88
C HIS A 71 4.39 -1.93 14.19
N CYS A 72 3.81 -2.88 14.93
CA CYS A 72 2.72 -3.73 14.42
C CYS A 72 1.60 -2.90 13.79
N GLY A 73 1.38 -3.07 12.49
CA GLY A 73 0.42 -2.34 11.68
C GLY A 73 1.00 -1.26 10.79
N ASN A 74 2.27 -0.92 10.96
CA ASN A 74 3.00 -0.07 10.03
C ASN A 74 3.30 -0.80 8.72
N PHE A 75 3.85 -0.10 7.74
CA PHE A 75 4.25 -0.66 6.46
C PHE A 75 5.76 -0.56 6.27
N TYR A 76 6.35 -1.53 5.59
CA TYR A 76 7.69 -1.41 5.07
C TYR A 76 7.74 -0.34 3.97
N TRP A 77 8.82 0.43 3.91
CA TRP A 77 8.97 1.47 2.90
C TRP A 77 9.22 0.84 1.53
N MET A 78 10.16 -0.11 1.50
CA MET A 78 10.41 -1.03 0.39
C MET A 78 9.93 -2.43 0.75
N ALA A 79 9.41 -3.17 -0.23
CA ALA A 79 8.99 -4.57 -0.03
C ALA A 79 10.14 -5.50 0.41
N GLU A 80 11.38 -5.10 0.15
CA GLU A 80 12.60 -5.82 0.54
C GLU A 80 13.05 -5.55 1.99
N ASP A 81 12.48 -4.55 2.66
CA ASP A 81 12.87 -4.22 4.03
C ASP A 81 12.49 -5.37 4.97
N ARG A 82 13.25 -5.51 6.06
CA ARG A 82 13.05 -6.59 7.05
C ARG A 82 12.37 -6.13 8.33
N HIS A 83 12.23 -4.83 8.49
CA HIS A 83 11.61 -4.18 9.63
C HIS A 83 11.12 -2.80 9.18
N VAL A 84 10.26 -2.18 9.98
CA VAL A 84 9.78 -0.82 9.75
C VAL A 84 10.91 0.16 10.01
N GLU A 85 11.42 0.82 8.97
CA GLU A 85 12.46 1.84 9.08
C GLU A 85 11.89 3.26 9.20
N ASP A 86 10.80 3.56 8.49
CA ASP A 86 10.15 4.87 8.49
C ASP A 86 8.75 4.78 9.12
N LEU A 87 8.55 5.55 10.19
CA LEU A 87 7.31 5.50 10.98
C LEU A 87 6.11 6.08 10.23
N ASN A 88 6.32 6.93 9.21
CA ASN A 88 5.22 7.54 8.43
C ASN A 88 4.76 6.67 7.25
N ALA A 89 5.40 5.50 7.03
CA ALA A 89 5.06 4.63 5.90
C ALA A 89 3.58 4.21 5.94
N VAL A 90 3.03 3.98 7.14
CA VAL A 90 1.62 3.70 7.36
C VAL A 90 0.72 4.84 6.85
N GLU A 91 1.02 6.09 7.17
CA GLU A 91 0.21 7.23 6.74
C GLU A 91 0.18 7.34 5.23
N PHE A 92 1.34 7.27 4.57
CA PHE A 92 1.41 7.34 3.11
C PHE A 92 0.65 6.21 2.39
N ASN A 93 0.66 4.99 2.94
CA ASN A 93 -0.14 3.90 2.39
C ASN A 93 -1.63 4.15 2.62
N LEU A 94 -2.02 4.56 3.83
CA LEU A 94 -3.41 4.81 4.19
C LEU A 94 -4.03 6.02 3.47
N GLU A 95 -3.24 7.04 3.12
CA GLU A 95 -3.64 8.17 2.28
C GLU A 95 -4.22 7.72 0.93
N SER A 96 -3.78 6.58 0.41
CA SER A 96 -4.33 5.99 -0.82
C SER A 96 -5.45 4.98 -0.52
N LEU A 97 -5.26 4.09 0.45
CA LEU A 97 -6.20 3.00 0.74
C LEU A 97 -7.54 3.49 1.31
N ILE A 98 -7.54 4.49 2.20
CA ILE A 98 -8.76 4.98 2.84
C ILE A 98 -9.70 5.66 1.82
N PRO A 99 -9.26 6.66 1.02
CA PRO A 99 -10.14 7.27 0.02
C PRO A 99 -10.60 6.29 -1.04
N MET A 100 -9.75 5.34 -1.44
CA MET A 100 -10.12 4.26 -2.36
C MET A 100 -11.29 3.43 -1.80
N MET A 101 -11.21 3.00 -0.54
CA MET A 101 -12.29 2.25 0.11
C MET A 101 -13.56 3.08 0.30
N ILE A 102 -13.45 4.39 0.56
CA ILE A 102 -14.63 5.25 0.68
C ILE A 102 -15.36 5.41 -0.65
N ARG A 103 -14.62 5.57 -1.76
CA ARG A 103 -15.21 5.94 -3.07
C ARG A 103 -15.53 4.77 -3.97
N HIS A 104 -14.79 3.67 -3.86
CA HIS A 104 -14.76 2.62 -4.88
C HIS A 104 -14.80 1.19 -4.30
N ARG A 105 -15.18 1.06 -3.04
CA ARG A 105 -15.34 -0.22 -2.34
C ARG A 105 -16.14 -1.25 -3.14
N ASP A 106 -17.21 -0.82 -3.80
CA ASP A 106 -18.14 -1.64 -4.57
C ASP A 106 -17.48 -2.32 -5.79
N ARG A 107 -16.30 -1.86 -6.20
CA ARG A 107 -15.51 -2.45 -7.29
C ARG A 107 -14.60 -3.58 -6.84
N LEU A 108 -14.47 -3.78 -5.54
CA LEU A 108 -13.72 -4.89 -4.94
C LEU A 108 -14.67 -6.02 -4.57
N SER A 109 -14.20 -7.27 -4.68
CA SER A 109 -14.92 -8.40 -4.11
C SER A 109 -14.97 -8.29 -2.58
N SER A 110 -15.98 -8.91 -1.96
CA SER A 110 -16.16 -8.86 -0.49
C SER A 110 -14.90 -9.28 0.28
N SER A 111 -14.18 -10.30 -0.22
CA SER A 111 -12.91 -10.75 0.38
C SER A 111 -11.83 -9.66 0.36
N TYR A 112 -11.64 -8.96 -0.77
CA TYR A 112 -10.67 -7.84 -0.81
C TYR A 112 -11.13 -6.65 0.03
N GLN A 113 -12.44 -6.35 0.07
CA GLN A 113 -12.96 -5.30 0.95
C GLN A 113 -12.62 -5.57 2.42
N GLU A 114 -12.81 -6.81 2.88
CA GLU A 114 -12.51 -7.22 4.26
C GLU A 114 -11.01 -7.12 4.56
N ARG A 115 -10.15 -7.63 3.65
CA ARG A 115 -8.70 -7.58 3.82
C ARG A 115 -8.16 -6.16 3.88
N VAL A 116 -8.60 -5.28 2.97
CA VAL A 116 -8.17 -3.87 2.98
C VAL A 116 -8.70 -3.13 4.21
N LEU A 117 -9.95 -3.39 4.63
CA LEU A 117 -10.48 -2.79 5.87
C LEU A 117 -9.73 -3.26 7.11
N ALA A 118 -9.34 -4.55 7.18
CA ALA A 118 -8.53 -5.06 8.27
C ALA A 118 -7.15 -4.38 8.31
N ALA A 119 -6.51 -4.23 7.16
CA ALA A 119 -5.23 -3.53 7.04
C ALA A 119 -5.33 -2.05 7.44
N ILE A 120 -6.37 -1.34 7.00
CA ILE A 120 -6.64 0.05 7.39
C ILE A 120 -6.82 0.16 8.91
N ARG A 121 -7.62 -0.73 9.52
CA ARG A 121 -7.82 -0.72 10.98
C ARG A 121 -6.53 -0.97 11.73
N LEU A 122 -5.72 -1.91 11.26
CA LEU A 122 -4.44 -2.23 11.87
C LEU A 122 -3.47 -1.04 11.77
N GLY A 123 -3.39 -0.37 10.62
CA GLY A 123 -2.56 0.83 10.43
C GLY A 123 -3.04 2.02 11.25
N LEU A 124 -4.35 2.25 11.36
CA LEU A 124 -4.90 3.31 12.23
C LEU A 124 -4.60 3.05 13.71
N ASN A 125 -4.57 1.78 14.15
CA ASN A 125 -4.17 1.42 15.51
C ASN A 125 -2.67 1.65 15.76
N GLU A 126 -1.82 1.51 14.74
CA GLU A 126 -0.41 1.90 14.82
C GLU A 126 -0.29 3.42 14.95
N ILE A 127 -0.92 4.19 14.05
CA ILE A 127 -0.88 5.67 14.08
C ILE A 127 -1.31 6.21 15.45
N ALA A 128 -2.37 5.64 16.04
CA ALA A 128 -2.84 6.06 17.36
C ALA A 128 -1.85 5.77 18.52
N ARG A 129 -0.87 4.87 18.30
CA ARG A 129 0.16 4.50 19.27
C ARG A 129 1.53 5.14 18.99
N LEU A 130 1.75 5.67 17.79
CA LEU A 130 3.02 6.31 17.43
C LEU A 130 3.29 7.48 18.38
N ASP A 131 4.41 7.40 19.07
CA ASP A 131 4.90 8.43 19.99
C ASP A 131 6.22 8.97 19.45
N VAL A 132 6.11 9.98 18.59
CA VAL A 132 7.25 10.61 17.91
C VAL A 132 7.54 11.97 18.50
N LEU A 133 8.82 12.35 18.51
CA LEU A 133 9.23 13.70 18.88
C LEU A 133 8.64 14.71 17.89
N VAL A 134 8.34 15.93 18.35
CA VAL A 134 7.87 17.05 17.51
C VAL A 134 8.82 17.36 16.33
N ALA A 135 10.10 16.98 16.45
CA ALA A 135 11.08 17.10 15.37
C ALA A 135 10.85 16.12 14.21
N TYR A 136 10.01 15.11 14.37
CA TYR A 136 9.57 14.20 13.31
C TYR A 136 8.46 14.89 12.51
N THR A 137 8.83 15.63 11.47
CA THR A 137 7.94 16.63 10.85
C THR A 137 6.84 16.07 9.95
N ASN A 138 6.79 14.75 9.76
CA ASN A 138 5.99 14.10 8.72
C ASN A 138 4.94 13.14 9.30
N ILE A 139 4.57 13.33 10.57
CA ILE A 139 3.55 12.63 11.37
C ILE A 139 2.84 13.67 12.24
#